data_AF-A0A8X7BFW8-F1
#
_entry.id   AF-A0A8X7BFW8-F1
#
_cell.length_a   1.000
_cell.length_b   1.000
_cell.length_c   1.000
_cell.angle_alpha   90.00
_cell.angle_beta   90.00
_cell.angle_gamma   90.00
#
_symmetry.space_group_name_H-M   'P 1'
#
loop_
_entity.id
_entity.type
_entity.pdbx_description
1 polymer ?
#
loop_
_entity_poly.entity_id
_entity_poly.type
_entity_poly.pdbx_seq_one_letter_code
_entity_poly.pdbx_strand_id
1 'polypeptide(L)'
;MVAEMNALVFDNNRITMNEFHRLLGIRVGTTHTIMPQHLNFRTICAQSVPDQLTAKQRNTRIALSFCHLQRYQEEEYGFLSQIVTGDATWGQHFATQKSPSFSPQGHTTYRVAGTGNRHQCPAVSSLNTEPWMSHEGETPRHIAQWRYFPA
;
A
#
# COMPACT_ATOMS: atom_id res chain seq x y z
N MET A 1 -11.54 33.25 5.04
CA MET A 1 -11.49 32.62 3.69
C MET A 1 -10.25 31.74 3.46
N VAL A 2 -9.05 32.28 3.17
CA VAL A 2 -7.87 31.44 2.84
C VAL A 2 -7.45 30.52 4.00
N ALA A 3 -7.43 31.05 5.23
CA ALA A 3 -7.12 30.27 6.44
C ALA A 3 -8.17 29.18 6.73
N GLU A 4 -9.46 29.44 6.48
CA GLU A 4 -10.53 28.46 6.65
C GLU A 4 -10.44 27.35 5.60
N MET A 5 -10.14 27.71 4.35
CA MET A 5 -9.93 26.73 3.29
C MET A 5 -8.73 25.82 3.60
N ASN A 6 -7.67 26.39 4.17
CA ASN A 6 -6.52 25.64 4.66
C ASN A 6 -6.92 24.66 5.79
N ALA A 7 -7.68 25.14 6.79
CA ALA A 7 -8.16 24.30 7.88
C ALA A 7 -9.01 23.11 7.39
N LEU A 8 -9.89 23.33 6.41
CA LEU A 8 -10.70 22.26 5.82
C LEU A 8 -9.87 21.19 5.11
N VAL A 9 -8.80 21.58 4.40
CA VAL A 9 -7.90 20.62 3.74
C VAL A 9 -7.11 19.81 4.78
N PHE A 10 -6.70 20.44 5.88
CA PHE A 10 -5.98 19.76 6.96
C PHE A 10 -6.86 18.76 7.71
N ASP A 11 -8.15 19.06 7.88
CA ASP A 11 -9.13 18.14 8.48
C ASP A 11 -9.47 16.97 7.53
N ASN A 12 -9.76 17.29 6.26
CA ASN A 12 -10.07 16.30 5.24
C ASN A 12 -9.39 16.61 3.91
N ASN A 13 -8.28 15.92 3.63
CA ASN A 13 -7.54 16.10 2.38
C ASN A 13 -8.24 15.57 1.13
N ARG A 14 -9.40 14.93 1.23
CA ARG A 14 -10.23 14.45 0.10
C ARG A 14 -11.37 15.41 -0.25
N ILE A 15 -11.40 16.59 0.34
CA ILE A 15 -12.42 17.59 0.09
C ILE A 15 -12.46 18.03 -1.39
N THR A 16 -13.66 18.06 -1.97
CA THR A 16 -13.86 18.40 -3.39
C THR A 16 -14.08 19.90 -3.58
N MET A 17 -13.88 20.40 -4.81
CA MET A 17 -14.13 21.81 -5.14
C MET A 17 -15.58 22.24 -4.89
N ASN A 18 -16.55 21.36 -5.16
CA ASN A 18 -17.96 21.59 -4.89
C ASN A 18 -18.24 21.67 -3.38
N GLU A 19 -17.50 20.92 -2.58
CA GLU A 19 -17.62 20.96 -1.12
C GLU A 19 -17.12 22.30 -0.56
N PHE A 20 -16.05 22.87 -1.10
CA PHE A 20 -15.67 24.25 -0.76
C PHE A 20 -16.72 25.28 -1.14
N HIS A 21 -17.37 25.10 -2.29
CA HIS A 21 -18.47 25.97 -2.67
C HIS A 21 -19.63 25.87 -1.68
N ARG A 22 -19.99 24.66 -1.27
CA ARG A 22 -21.06 24.40 -0.31
C ARG A 22 -20.74 24.93 1.10
N LEU A 23 -19.53 24.70 1.59
CA LEU A 23 -19.14 25.02 2.96
C LEU A 23 -18.76 26.49 3.15
N LEU A 24 -18.08 27.10 2.17
CA LEU A 24 -17.51 28.45 2.29
C LEU A 24 -18.16 29.45 1.32
N GLY A 25 -19.09 29.04 0.46
CA GLY A 25 -19.70 29.91 -0.56
C GLY A 25 -18.73 30.34 -1.68
N ILE A 26 -17.54 29.75 -1.75
CA ILE A 26 -16.49 30.15 -2.69
C ILE A 26 -16.78 29.59 -4.08
N ARG A 27 -16.64 30.43 -5.12
CA ARG A 27 -16.79 29.94 -6.50
C ARG A 27 -15.68 28.93 -6.82
N VAL A 28 -16.03 27.86 -7.52
CA VAL A 28 -15.09 26.78 -7.90
C VAL A 28 -13.82 27.32 -8.57
N GLY A 29 -13.95 28.28 -9.50
CA GLY A 29 -12.79 28.89 -10.17
C GLY A 29 -11.84 29.65 -9.23
N THR A 30 -12.38 30.22 -8.15
CA THR A 30 -11.57 30.90 -7.12
C THR A 30 -10.79 29.87 -6.30
N THR A 31 -11.39 28.73 -5.97
CA THR A 31 -10.71 27.60 -5.31
C THR A 31 -9.55 27.06 -6.16
N HIS A 32 -9.73 26.96 -7.49
CA HIS A 32 -8.67 26.57 -8.42
C HIS A 32 -7.46 27.49 -8.44
N THR A 33 -7.64 28.76 -8.05
CA THR A 33 -6.56 29.74 -7.96
C THR A 33 -5.90 29.69 -6.59
N ILE A 34 -6.71 29.74 -5.52
CA ILE A 34 -6.21 29.83 -4.14
C ILE A 34 -5.43 28.57 -3.74
N MET A 35 -5.91 27.38 -4.10
CA MET A 35 -5.26 26.11 -3.73
C MET A 35 -3.79 26.05 -4.17
N PRO A 36 -3.47 26.12 -5.48
CA PRO A 36 -2.08 26.03 -5.93
C PRO A 36 -1.28 27.32 -5.74
N GLN A 37 -1.87 28.51 -5.86
CA GLN A 37 -1.10 29.77 -5.90
C GLN A 37 -0.90 30.42 -4.53
N HIS A 38 -1.81 30.21 -3.58
CA HIS A 38 -1.76 30.85 -2.27
C HIS A 38 -1.51 29.86 -1.12
N LEU A 39 -1.96 28.60 -1.27
CA LEU A 39 -1.76 27.56 -0.26
C LEU A 39 -0.77 26.47 -0.69
N ASN A 40 -0.28 26.50 -1.92
CA ASN A 40 0.62 25.49 -2.49
C ASN A 40 0.11 24.03 -2.36
N PHE A 41 -1.21 23.83 -2.41
CA PHE A 41 -1.82 22.51 -2.50
C PHE A 41 -1.93 22.05 -3.94
N ARG A 42 -1.66 20.76 -4.18
CA ARG A 42 -1.89 20.09 -5.46
C ARG A 42 -2.70 18.82 -5.25
N THR A 43 -3.55 18.47 -6.21
CA THR A 43 -4.24 17.17 -6.22
C THR A 43 -3.27 16.08 -6.66
N ILE A 44 -3.12 15.06 -5.83
CA ILE A 44 -2.44 13.80 -6.14
C ILE A 44 -3.47 12.68 -6.22
N CYS A 45 -3.22 11.67 -7.04
CA CYS A 45 -4.01 10.44 -6.99
C CYS A 45 -3.80 9.76 -5.63
N ALA A 46 -4.87 9.29 -4.99
CA ALA A 46 -4.72 8.44 -3.80
C ALA A 46 -3.89 7.21 -4.14
N GLN A 47 -2.99 6.85 -3.23
CA GLN A 47 -2.23 5.61 -3.34
C GLN A 47 -3.15 4.43 -3.02
N SER A 48 -3.18 3.44 -3.91
CA SER A 48 -3.84 2.16 -3.62
C SER A 48 -3.09 1.46 -2.50
N VAL A 49 -3.81 1.15 -1.42
CA VAL A 49 -3.30 0.34 -0.31
C VAL A 49 -3.88 -1.07 -0.47
N PRO A 50 -3.05 -2.14 -0.48
CA PRO A 50 -3.53 -3.50 -0.74
C PRO A 50 -4.62 -3.98 0.22
N ASP A 51 -4.57 -3.53 1.48
CA ASP A 51 -5.54 -3.93 2.50
C ASP A 51 -5.66 -2.91 3.64
N GLN A 52 -6.81 -2.86 4.29
CA GLN A 52 -7.04 -2.11 5.53
C GLN A 52 -6.62 -2.93 6.74
N LEU A 53 -5.42 -2.65 7.25
CA LEU A 53 -4.86 -3.39 8.37
C LEU A 53 -5.65 -3.17 9.67
N THR A 54 -6.04 -4.27 10.30
CA THR A 54 -6.54 -4.29 11.67
C THR A 54 -5.48 -3.77 12.65
N ALA A 55 -5.90 -3.29 13.83
CA ALA A 55 -4.98 -2.82 14.87
C ALA A 55 -3.97 -3.92 15.27
N LYS A 56 -4.42 -5.17 15.35
CA LYS A 56 -3.57 -6.34 15.63
C LYS A 56 -2.50 -6.52 14.55
N GLN A 57 -2.88 -6.55 13.28
CA GLN A 57 -1.92 -6.68 12.16
C GLN A 57 -0.91 -5.54 12.14
N ARG A 58 -1.33 -4.30 12.43
CA ARG A 58 -0.42 -3.14 12.54
C ARG A 58 0.60 -3.33 13.65
N ASN A 59 0.15 -3.71 14.85
CA ASN A 59 1.04 -3.93 15.98
C ASN A 59 2.03 -5.07 15.72
N THR A 60 1.56 -6.18 15.13
CA THR A 60 2.42 -7.29 14.72
C THR A 60 3.49 -6.83 13.71
N ARG A 61 3.10 -6.06 12.69
CA ARG A 61 4.04 -5.51 11.71
C ARG A 61 5.10 -4.63 12.36
N ILE A 62 4.70 -3.71 13.24
CA ILE A 62 5.64 -2.84 13.97
C ILE A 62 6.62 -3.67 14.81
N ALA A 63 6.11 -4.64 15.57
CA ALA A 63 6.95 -5.49 16.42
C ALA A 63 7.97 -6.31 15.60
N LEU A 64 7.54 -6.91 14.49
CA LEU A 64 8.42 -7.67 13.60
C LEU A 64 9.45 -6.76 12.94
N SER A 65 9.04 -5.61 12.40
CA SER A 65 9.96 -4.63 11.81
C SER A 65 11.01 -4.16 12.80
N PHE A 66 10.62 -3.89 14.05
CA PHE A 66 11.55 -3.49 15.10
C PHE A 66 12.54 -4.62 15.46
N CYS A 67 12.06 -5.86 15.57
CA CYS A 67 12.92 -7.02 15.82
C CYS A 67 13.93 -7.23 14.68
N HIS A 68 13.51 -7.09 13.42
CA HIS A 68 14.41 -7.18 12.27
C HIS A 68 15.42 -6.02 12.24
N LEU A 69 15.01 -4.81 12.60
CA LEU A 69 15.91 -3.66 12.69
C LEU A 69 16.98 -3.87 13.77
N GLN A 70 16.60 -4.32 14.96
CA GLN A 70 17.53 -4.58 16.05
C GLN A 70 18.54 -5.67 15.65
N ARG A 71 18.06 -6.78 15.07
CA ARG A 71 18.95 -7.85 14.59
C ARG A 71 19.89 -7.38 13.48
N TYR A 72 19.41 -6.53 12.58
CA TYR A 72 20.27 -5.93 11.56
C TYR A 72 21.35 -5.03 12.19
N GLN A 73 21.06 -4.30 13.26
CA GLN A 73 22.06 -3.49 13.97
C GLN A 73 23.13 -4.34 14.67
N GLU A 74 22.79 -5.56 15.09
CA GLU A 74 23.72 -6.48 15.77
C GLU A 74 24.55 -7.34 14.80
N GLU A 75 23.92 -7.84 13.73
CA GLU A 75 24.49 -8.85 12.82
C GLU A 75 24.85 -8.28 11.43
N GLU A 76 24.39 -7.07 11.10
CA GLU A 76 24.58 -6.35 9.83
C GLU A 76 24.37 -7.23 8.58
N TYR A 77 25.41 -7.35 7.74
CA TYR A 77 25.37 -8.13 6.51
C TYR A 77 25.31 -9.64 6.78
N GLY A 78 25.74 -10.10 7.95
CA GLY A 78 25.62 -11.49 8.38
C GLY A 78 24.16 -11.93 8.39
N PHE A 79 23.27 -11.11 8.95
CA PHE A 79 21.83 -11.35 8.94
C PHE A 79 21.26 -11.34 7.51
N LEU A 80 21.59 -10.30 6.72
CA LEU A 80 21.04 -10.18 5.37
C LEU A 80 21.47 -11.33 4.44
N SER A 81 22.71 -11.82 4.59
CA SER A 81 23.25 -12.93 3.78
C SER A 81 22.53 -14.26 3.98
N GLN A 82 21.77 -14.39 5.08
CA GLN A 82 21.00 -15.58 5.41
C GLN A 82 19.53 -15.51 4.95
N ILE A 83 19.08 -14.36 4.46
CA ILE A 83 17.70 -14.17 4.02
C ILE A 83 17.54 -14.73 2.60
N VAL A 84 16.71 -15.79 2.47
CA VAL A 84 16.24 -16.29 1.18
C VAL A 84 14.76 -15.96 1.05
N THR A 85 14.40 -15.09 0.11
CA THR A 85 13.00 -14.72 -0.18
C THR A 85 12.50 -15.43 -1.42
N GLY A 86 11.21 -15.79 -1.45
CA GLY A 86 10.53 -16.23 -2.65
C GLY A 86 9.06 -15.77 -2.62
N ASP A 87 8.59 -15.23 -3.73
CA ASP A 87 7.20 -14.87 -3.96
C ASP A 87 6.69 -15.53 -5.26
N ALA A 88 5.39 -15.84 -5.30
CA ALA A 88 4.76 -16.35 -6.50
C ALA A 88 4.02 -15.20 -7.19
N THR A 89 4.58 -14.72 -8.29
CA THR A 89 3.88 -13.76 -9.16
C THR A 89 3.13 -14.53 -10.25
N TRP A 90 1.83 -14.27 -10.37
CA TRP A 90 1.02 -14.82 -11.45
C TRP A 90 1.32 -14.10 -12.77
N GLY A 91 1.91 -14.81 -13.72
CA GLY A 91 2.08 -14.32 -15.08
C GLY A 91 0.79 -14.44 -15.88
N GLN A 92 0.27 -13.35 -16.42
CA GLN A 92 -0.84 -13.40 -17.36
C GLN A 92 -0.30 -13.83 -18.74
N HIS A 93 -0.66 -15.04 -19.17
CA HIS A 93 -0.37 -15.50 -20.52
C HIS A 93 -1.32 -14.82 -21.51
N PHE A 94 -0.84 -13.82 -22.25
CA PHE A 94 -1.58 -13.29 -23.39
C PHE A 94 -1.57 -14.33 -24.51
N ALA A 95 -2.65 -15.10 -24.61
CA ALA A 95 -2.85 -16.00 -25.74
C ALA A 95 -3.14 -15.16 -27.00
N THR A 96 -2.14 -14.97 -27.85
CA THR A 96 -2.39 -14.59 -29.24
C THR A 96 -3.15 -15.76 -29.88
N GLN A 97 -4.40 -15.54 -30.29
CA GLN A 97 -5.21 -16.59 -30.91
C GLN A 97 -4.48 -17.22 -32.11
N LYS A 98 -4.05 -18.48 -31.97
CA LYS A 98 -4.58 -19.66 -32.70
C LYS A 98 -3.59 -20.84 -32.63
N SER A 99 -3.91 -21.86 -31.84
CA SER A 99 -4.04 -23.25 -32.32
C SER A 99 -4.75 -24.09 -31.25
N PRO A 100 -5.72 -24.96 -31.61
CA PRO A 100 -6.54 -25.68 -30.64
C PRO A 100 -5.84 -26.98 -30.21
N SER A 101 -4.75 -26.87 -29.46
CA SER A 101 -4.20 -28.01 -28.70
C SER A 101 -3.13 -27.54 -27.72
N PHE A 102 -3.51 -27.20 -26.50
CA PHE A 102 -2.55 -27.11 -25.41
C PHE A 102 -3.15 -27.69 -24.12
N SER A 103 -2.46 -28.68 -23.54
CA SER A 103 -2.77 -29.29 -22.25
C SER A 103 -1.73 -28.83 -21.23
N PRO A 104 -2.10 -28.35 -20.04
CA PRO A 104 -1.13 -27.92 -19.04
C PRO A 104 -0.53 -29.14 -18.35
N GLN A 105 0.75 -29.44 -18.62
CA GLN A 105 1.53 -30.38 -17.82
C GLN A 105 2.41 -29.56 -16.86
N GLY A 106 2.02 -29.52 -15.59
CA GLY A 106 2.81 -28.92 -14.53
C GLY A 106 3.91 -29.87 -14.07
N HIS A 107 5.17 -29.54 -14.35
CA HIS A 107 6.32 -30.21 -13.74
C HIS A 107 6.90 -29.32 -12.65
N THR A 108 6.81 -29.77 -11.40
CA THR A 108 7.51 -29.16 -10.26
C THR A 108 8.72 -30.02 -9.92
N THR A 109 9.93 -29.46 -10.05
CA THR A 109 11.14 -30.05 -9.46
C THR A 109 11.81 -29.02 -8.56
N TYR A 110 11.80 -29.24 -7.25
CA TYR A 110 12.71 -28.55 -6.34
C TYR A 110 13.47 -29.58 -5.50
N ARG A 111 14.80 -29.44 -5.44
CA ARG A 111 15.65 -30.11 -4.46
C ARG A 111 15.81 -29.18 -3.27
N VAL A 112 15.56 -29.68 -2.07
CA VAL A 112 15.84 -28.96 -0.81
C VAL A 112 17.13 -29.53 -0.23
N ALA A 113 18.13 -28.69 -0.04
CA ALA A 113 19.28 -28.95 0.82
C ALA A 113 19.53 -27.69 1.67
N GLY A 114 19.53 -27.86 2.99
CA GLY A 114 19.87 -26.77 3.92
C GLY A 114 19.29 -26.96 5.31
N THR A 115 20.05 -27.65 6.16
CA THR A 115 19.88 -27.66 7.62
C THR A 115 20.51 -26.40 8.21
N GLY A 116 19.72 -25.55 8.89
CA GLY A 116 20.21 -24.35 9.56
C GLY A 116 19.39 -24.03 10.82
N ASN A 117 20.09 -23.77 11.93
CA ASN A 117 19.53 -23.57 13.26
C ASN A 117 18.55 -22.39 13.31
N ARG A 118 17.38 -22.65 13.89
CA ARG A 118 16.26 -21.72 13.95
C ARG A 118 16.30 -20.96 15.28
N HIS A 119 16.91 -19.79 15.31
CA HIS A 119 16.62 -18.84 16.40
C HIS A 119 15.22 -18.27 16.16
N GLN A 120 14.26 -18.84 16.87
CA GLN A 120 12.84 -18.54 16.74
C GLN A 120 12.54 -17.17 17.38
N CYS A 121 12.12 -16.19 16.57
CA CYS A 121 11.44 -15.00 17.09
C CYS A 121 10.06 -15.44 17.65
N PRO A 122 9.72 -15.18 18.93
CA PRO A 122 8.48 -15.66 19.54
C PRO A 122 7.18 -15.17 18.87
N ALA A 123 7.25 -14.11 18.06
CA ALA A 123 6.11 -13.50 17.39
C ALA A 123 5.63 -14.24 16.12
N VAL A 124 6.40 -15.23 15.62
CA VAL A 124 6.13 -15.90 14.34
C VAL A 124 5.14 -17.08 14.48
N SER A 125 4.80 -17.51 15.70
CA SER A 125 3.97 -18.71 15.94
C SER A 125 2.46 -18.54 15.70
N SER A 126 1.97 -17.35 15.32
CA SER A 126 0.53 -17.07 15.22
C SER A 126 0.00 -16.77 13.81
N LEU A 127 0.82 -16.92 12.77
CA LEU A 127 0.36 -16.78 11.38
C LEU A 127 -0.21 -18.10 10.88
N ASN A 128 -1.36 -18.49 11.44
CA ASN A 128 -2.22 -19.46 10.78
C ASN A 128 -2.97 -18.77 9.63
N THR A 129 -2.93 -19.44 8.49
CA THR A 129 -3.49 -19.08 7.19
C THR A 129 -5.01 -18.94 7.27
N GLU A 130 -5.53 -17.72 7.10
CA GLU A 130 -6.96 -17.50 6.85
C GLU A 130 -7.22 -17.56 5.32
N PRO A 131 -8.28 -18.24 4.85
CA PRO A 131 -8.68 -18.24 3.45
C PRO A 131 -9.13 -16.84 3.02
N TRP A 132 -8.62 -16.35 1.89
CA TRP A 132 -9.07 -15.09 1.30
C TRP A 132 -10.58 -15.18 0.97
N MET A 133 -11.39 -14.31 1.56
CA MET A 133 -12.77 -14.09 1.13
C MET A 133 -12.78 -13.03 0.04
N SER A 134 -13.28 -13.39 -1.14
CA SER A 134 -13.60 -12.43 -2.20
C SER A 134 -14.72 -11.50 -1.75
N HIS A 135 -14.36 -10.29 -1.33
CA HIS A 135 -15.30 -9.18 -1.33
C HIS A 135 -15.16 -8.45 -2.67
N GLU A 136 -16.17 -8.63 -3.54
CA GLU A 136 -16.40 -7.73 -4.67
C GLU A 136 -16.77 -6.36 -4.10
N GLY A 137 -15.75 -5.54 -3.84
CA GLY A 137 -15.89 -4.12 -3.49
C GLY A 137 -15.86 -3.26 -4.76
N GLU A 138 -16.75 -2.27 -4.82
CA GLU A 138 -16.90 -1.30 -5.89
C GLU A 138 -15.58 -0.79 -6.48
N THR A 139 -15.60 -0.57 -7.80
CA THR A 139 -14.49 0.00 -8.57
C THR A 139 -13.98 1.32 -7.95
N PRO A 140 -12.66 1.49 -7.73
CA PRO A 140 -12.13 2.72 -7.18
C PRO A 140 -12.32 3.86 -8.19
N ARG A 141 -13.34 4.71 -7.98
CA ARG A 141 -13.31 6.06 -8.55
C ARG A 141 -12.02 6.69 -8.07
N HIS A 142 -11.14 7.12 -8.98
CA HIS A 142 -9.87 7.77 -8.67
C HIS A 142 -10.05 8.85 -7.58
N ILE A 143 -9.74 8.51 -6.32
CA ILE A 143 -9.94 9.44 -5.21
C ILE A 143 -8.74 10.37 -5.20
N ALA A 144 -8.88 11.57 -5.77
CA ALA A 144 -7.84 12.59 -5.66
C ALA A 144 -7.73 13.09 -4.20
N GLN A 145 -6.52 13.40 -3.76
CA GLN A 145 -6.19 13.95 -2.44
C GLN A 145 -5.37 15.23 -2.59
N TRP A 146 -5.64 16.24 -1.77
CA TRP A 146 -4.81 17.43 -1.67
C TRP A 146 -3.55 17.13 -0.87
N ARG A 147 -2.39 17.49 -1.43
CA ARG A 147 -1.10 17.44 -0.73
C ARG A 147 -0.42 18.80 -0.80
N TYR A 148 0.12 19.24 0.32
CA TYR A 148 0.90 20.46 0.45
C TYR A 148 2.30 20.27 -0.15
N PHE A 149 2.77 21.24 -0.91
CA PHE A 149 4.12 21.28 -1.47
C PHE A 149 4.77 22.62 -1.09
N PRO A 150 5.72 22.66 -0.14
CA PRO A 150 6.45 23.89 0.13
C PRO A 150 7.23 24.33 -1.12
N ALA A 151 7.27 25.64 -1.36
CA ALA A 151 8.04 26.26 -2.43
C ALA A 151 9.56 26.19 -2.17
#